data_AF-X1R1P7-F1
#
_entry.id   AF-X1R1P7-F1
#
_cell.length_a   1.000
_cell.length_b   1.000
_cell.length_c   1.000
_cell.angle_alpha   90.00
_cell.angle_beta   90.00
_cell.angle_gamma   90.00
#
_symmetry.space_group_name_H-M   'P 1'
#
loop_
_entity.id
_entity.type
_entity.pdbx_description
1 polymer ?
#
loop_
_entity_poly.entity_id
_entity_poly.type
_entity_poly.pdbx_seq_one_letter_code
_entity_poly.pdbx_strand_id
1 'polypeptide(L)'
;VFKDRKNVQGGHEAIRPTKVRLDPDAIKQHLNPDQFKIYKLIFNRFVASQMSPAKYRQKEVIVSFMEVDFKSEESKPVFLGYQLVSGDAVERGSVPKLSIGETVRVCDIEFKEKKTEPSPRYTEANLIKKLEENGIGRPSTYAHITQTFFSSRSRREFISSSL
;
A
#
# COMPACT_ATOMS: atom_id res chain seq x y z
N VAL A 1 -14.36 -18.71 12.46
CA VAL A 1 -15.56 -17.88 12.73
C VAL A 1 -15.23 -16.44 12.32
N PHE A 2 -15.81 -15.95 11.22
CA PHE A 2 -15.64 -14.56 10.79
C PHE A 2 -16.29 -13.65 11.83
N LYS A 3 -15.53 -12.71 12.38
CA LYS A 3 -16.00 -11.76 13.40
C LYS A 3 -16.66 -10.60 12.68
N ASP A 4 -17.99 -10.47 12.78
CA ASP A 4 -18.73 -9.35 12.19
C ASP A 4 -18.20 -8.02 12.74
N ARG A 5 -17.64 -7.20 11.84
CA ARG A 5 -17.27 -5.82 12.16
C ARG A 5 -18.53 -4.97 12.07
N LYS A 6 -18.65 -3.96 12.94
CA LYS A 6 -19.77 -3.00 13.10
C LYS A 6 -20.22 -2.22 11.83
N ASN A 7 -19.69 -2.53 10.65
CA ASN A 7 -19.97 -1.88 9.37
C ASN A 7 -20.63 -2.81 8.33
N VAL A 8 -21.26 -3.91 8.75
CA VAL A 8 -22.06 -4.73 7.83
C VAL A 8 -23.39 -4.03 7.59
N GLN A 9 -23.50 -3.26 6.50
CA GLN A 9 -24.82 -2.96 5.92
C GLN A 9 -25.31 -4.26 5.27
N GLY A 10 -26.03 -5.07 6.04
CA GLY A 10 -26.54 -6.38 5.62
C GLY A 10 -27.21 -6.31 4.25
N GLY A 11 -26.63 -6.99 3.27
CA GLY A 11 -27.12 -7.05 1.88
C GLY A 11 -26.21 -6.43 0.81
N HIS A 12 -25.14 -5.71 1.17
CA HIS A 12 -24.23 -5.11 0.17
C HIS A 12 -23.03 -6.00 -0.15
N GLU A 13 -22.71 -6.07 -1.44
CA GLU A 13 -21.53 -6.74 -1.95
C GLU A 13 -20.37 -5.75 -2.15
N ALA A 14 -19.13 -6.25 -2.11
CA ALA A 14 -17.97 -5.45 -2.48
C ALA A 14 -18.06 -4.95 -3.93
N ILE A 15 -17.43 -3.81 -4.21
CA ILE A 15 -17.30 -3.32 -5.59
C ILE A 15 -16.41 -4.31 -6.38
N ARG A 16 -16.99 -4.92 -7.41
CA ARG A 16 -16.32 -5.92 -8.25
C ARG A 16 -16.83 -5.90 -9.69
N PRO A 17 -16.14 -6.54 -10.65
CA PRO A 17 -16.69 -6.74 -11.98
C PRO A 17 -17.99 -7.54 -11.90
N THR A 18 -18.99 -7.14 -12.68
CA THR A 18 -20.24 -7.89 -12.83
C THR A 18 -20.02 -9.18 -13.60
N LYS A 19 -19.14 -9.16 -14.60
CA LYS A 19 -18.71 -10.32 -15.39
C LYS A 19 -17.20 -10.43 -15.39
N VAL A 20 -16.67 -11.44 -14.69
CA VAL A 20 -15.22 -11.69 -14.58
C VAL A 20 -14.62 -12.16 -15.92
N ARG A 21 -15.44 -12.68 -16.83
CA ARG A 21 -15.01 -13.07 -18.18
C ARG A 21 -14.73 -11.89 -19.12
N LEU A 22 -15.10 -10.67 -18.74
CA LEU A 22 -14.77 -9.47 -19.50
C LEU A 22 -13.39 -9.00 -19.09
N ASP A 23 -12.37 -9.49 -19.79
CA ASP A 23 -11.00 -9.01 -19.58
C ASP A 23 -10.91 -7.50 -19.88
N PRO A 24 -10.25 -6.68 -19.02
CA PRO A 24 -10.13 -5.24 -19.21
C PRO A 24 -9.56 -4.86 -20.58
N ASP A 25 -8.55 -5.58 -21.07
CA ASP A 25 -7.88 -5.23 -22.32
C ASP A 25 -8.76 -5.59 -23.53
N ALA A 26 -9.61 -6.61 -23.42
CA ALA A 26 -10.59 -6.97 -24.47
C ALA A 26 -11.72 -5.93 -24.64
N ILE A 27 -12.08 -5.20 -23.59
CA ILE A 27 -13.17 -4.20 -23.65
C ILE A 27 -12.67 -2.76 -23.73
N LYS A 28 -11.34 -2.55 -23.75
CA LYS A 28 -10.71 -1.22 -23.69
C LYS A 28 -11.23 -0.26 -24.76
N GLN A 29 -11.51 -0.76 -25.97
CA GLN A 29 -12.03 0.06 -27.08
C GLN A 29 -13.44 0.62 -26.83
N HIS A 30 -14.19 0.04 -25.89
CA HIS A 30 -15.56 0.46 -25.54
C HIS A 30 -15.59 1.41 -24.33
N LEU A 31 -14.43 1.73 -23.74
CA LEU A 31 -14.32 2.56 -22.55
C LEU A 31 -13.48 3.79 -22.84
N ASN A 32 -13.83 4.91 -22.20
CA ASN A 32 -12.91 6.05 -22.18
C ASN A 32 -11.70 5.77 -21.27
N PRO A 33 -10.62 6.56 -21.35
CA PRO A 33 -9.39 6.28 -20.62
C PRO A 33 -9.55 6.15 -19.09
N ASP A 34 -10.40 6.96 -18.47
CA ASP A 34 -10.58 6.96 -17.01
C ASP A 34 -11.49 5.82 -16.54
N GLN A 35 -12.54 5.52 -17.31
CA GLN A 35 -13.38 4.33 -17.11
C GLN A 35 -12.54 3.05 -17.21
N PHE A 36 -11.68 2.96 -18.21
CA PHE A 36 -10.77 1.83 -18.37
C PHE A 36 -9.83 1.68 -17.17
N LYS A 37 -9.20 2.77 -16.70
CA LYS A 37 -8.31 2.74 -15.52
C LYS A 37 -9.05 2.25 -14.27
N ILE A 38 -10.24 2.79 -14.00
CA ILE A 38 -11.04 2.40 -12.83
C ILE A 38 -11.49 0.94 -12.96
N TYR A 39 -11.99 0.54 -14.14
CA TYR A 39 -12.39 -0.84 -14.39
C TYR A 39 -11.24 -1.83 -14.19
N LYS A 40 -10.08 -1.54 -14.79
CA LYS A 40 -8.87 -2.37 -14.66
C LYS A 40 -8.39 -2.46 -13.21
N LEU A 41 -8.46 -1.36 -12.46
CA LEU A 41 -8.14 -1.35 -11.02
C LEU A 41 -9.08 -2.27 -10.22
N ILE A 42 -10.40 -2.13 -10.41
CA ILE A 42 -11.42 -2.97 -9.76
C ILE A 42 -11.23 -4.44 -10.12
N PHE A 43 -11.03 -4.72 -11.41
CA PHE A 43 -10.82 -6.07 -11.93
C PHE A 43 -9.57 -6.72 -11.32
N ASN A 44 -8.43 -6.04 -11.38
CA ASN A 44 -7.17 -6.56 -10.84
C ASN A 44 -7.26 -6.80 -9.33
N ARG A 45 -7.90 -5.88 -8.58
CA ARG A 45 -8.12 -6.05 -7.14
C ARG A 45 -9.03 -7.25 -6.84
N PHE A 46 -10.11 -7.42 -7.62
CA PHE A 46 -11.02 -8.55 -7.46
C PHE A 46 -10.34 -9.89 -7.75
N VAL A 47 -9.64 -10.02 -8.89
CA VAL A 47 -8.91 -11.25 -9.24
C VAL A 47 -7.84 -11.56 -8.21
N ALA A 48 -7.04 -10.57 -7.81
CA ALA A 48 -6.04 -10.72 -6.76
C ALA A 48 -6.64 -11.24 -5.43
N SER A 49 -7.85 -10.80 -5.06
CA SER A 49 -8.53 -11.28 -3.83
C SER A 49 -8.89 -12.76 -3.85
N GLN A 50 -9.01 -13.37 -5.04
CA GLN A 50 -9.33 -14.79 -5.22
C GLN A 50 -8.08 -15.66 -5.41
N MET A 51 -6.89 -15.05 -5.48
CA MET A 51 -5.62 -15.76 -5.66
C MET A 51 -5.01 -16.15 -4.32
N SER A 52 -4.07 -17.11 -4.37
CA SER A 52 -3.31 -17.51 -3.20
C SER A 52 -2.42 -16.36 -2.67
N PRO A 53 -2.14 -16.32 -1.35
CA PRO A 53 -1.17 -15.38 -0.78
C PRO A 53 0.22 -15.54 -1.38
N ALA A 54 0.94 -14.43 -1.50
CA ALA A 54 2.37 -14.46 -1.80
C ALA A 54 3.15 -15.13 -0.65
N LYS A 55 4.22 -15.85 -0.97
CA LYS A 55 5.14 -16.46 0.00
C LYS A 55 6.53 -15.87 -0.18
N TYR A 56 7.15 -15.51 0.93
CA TYR A 56 8.47 -14.93 0.99
C TYR A 56 9.40 -15.79 1.84
N ARG A 57 10.66 -15.85 1.44
CA ARG A 57 11.75 -16.33 2.28
C ARG A 57 12.37 -15.11 2.94
N GLN A 58 12.36 -15.12 4.27
CA GLN A 58 13.08 -14.15 5.09
C GLN A 58 14.36 -14.78 5.60
N LYS A 59 15.45 -14.02 5.54
CA LYS A 59 16.74 -14.38 6.12
C LYS A 59 17.22 -13.22 6.96
N GLU A 60 17.53 -13.49 8.21
CA GLU A 60 18.08 -12.53 9.15
C GLU A 60 19.49 -13.00 9.51
N VAL A 61 20.43 -12.06 9.53
CA VAL A 61 21.79 -12.27 10.02
C VAL A 61 22.08 -11.24 11.08
N ILE A 62 22.57 -11.72 12.22
CA ILE A 62 23.04 -10.92 13.32
C ILE A 62 24.55 -11.13 13.41
N VAL A 63 25.30 -10.03 13.40
CA VAL A 63 26.74 -10.00 13.62
C VAL A 63 26.99 -9.23 14.90
N SER A 64 27.54 -9.92 15.89
CA SER A 64 27.98 -9.28 17.13
C SER A 64 29.40 -8.75 16.94
N PHE A 65 29.59 -7.46 17.21
CA PHE A 65 30.90 -6.82 17.24
C PHE A 65 31.03 -6.05 18.54
N MET A 66 32.04 -6.39 19.33
CA MET A 66 32.16 -5.95 20.72
C MET A 66 30.91 -6.37 21.52
N GLU A 67 30.12 -5.41 22.01
CA GLU A 67 28.88 -5.62 22.77
C GLU A 67 27.64 -5.13 22.00
N VAL A 68 27.74 -4.95 20.68
CA VAL A 68 26.67 -4.44 19.83
C VAL A 68 26.33 -5.44 18.74
N ASP A 69 25.04 -5.68 18.56
CA ASP A 69 24.50 -6.52 17.51
C ASP A 69 24.11 -5.70 16.28
N PHE A 70 24.68 -6.05 15.14
CA PHE A 70 24.33 -5.51 13.84
C PHE A 70 23.43 -6.49 13.11
N LYS A 71 22.25 -6.00 12.71
CA LYS A 71 21.23 -6.81 12.05
C LYS A 71 21.13 -6.47 10.57
N SER A 72 21.09 -7.49 9.73
CA SER A 72 20.79 -7.40 8.31
C SER A 72 19.70 -8.38 7.94
N GLU A 73 18.74 -7.94 7.14
CA GLU A 73 17.58 -8.72 6.71
C GLU A 73 17.50 -8.80 5.18
N GLU A 74 17.16 -9.98 4.67
CA GLU A 74 16.79 -10.23 3.28
C GLU A 74 15.35 -10.80 3.25
N SER A 75 14.54 -10.30 2.33
CA SER A 75 13.20 -10.82 2.04
C SER A 75 13.05 -10.99 0.54
N LYS A 76 12.94 -12.24 0.08
CA LYS A 76 12.80 -12.60 -1.34
C LYS A 76 11.51 -13.37 -1.61
N PRO A 77 10.77 -13.06 -2.69
CA PRO A 77 9.58 -13.79 -3.06
C PRO A 77 9.96 -15.21 -3.50
N VAL A 78 9.31 -16.20 -2.90
CA VAL A 78 9.38 -17.61 -3.33
C VAL A 78 8.18 -17.95 -4.21
N PHE A 79 7.04 -17.28 -3.97
CA PHE A 79 5.83 -17.42 -4.75
C PHE A 79 5.07 -16.09 -4.74
N LEU A 80 4.72 -15.56 -5.91
CA LEU A 80 4.11 -14.23 -6.03
C LEU A 80 2.61 -14.22 -5.68
N GLY A 81 1.89 -15.33 -5.89
CA GLY A 81 0.45 -15.39 -5.64
C GLY A 81 -0.30 -14.21 -6.28
N TYR A 82 -1.14 -13.55 -5.50
CA TYR A 82 -1.91 -12.38 -5.95
C TYR A 82 -1.06 -11.20 -6.48
N GLN A 83 0.22 -11.09 -6.09
CA GLN A 83 1.09 -9.99 -6.51
C GLN A 83 1.45 -10.06 -8.00
N LEU A 84 1.23 -11.20 -8.66
CA LEU A 84 1.38 -11.29 -10.12
C LEU A 84 0.44 -10.31 -10.84
N VAL A 85 -0.76 -10.09 -10.30
CA VAL A 85 -1.78 -9.20 -10.88
C VAL A 85 -1.65 -7.77 -10.34
N SER A 86 -1.27 -7.60 -9.07
CA SER A 86 -1.15 -6.27 -8.48
C SER A 86 0.18 -5.57 -8.82
N GLY A 87 1.22 -6.32 -9.16
CA GLY A 87 2.55 -5.78 -9.48
C GLY A 87 3.35 -5.32 -8.25
N ASP A 88 2.88 -5.59 -7.04
CA ASP A 88 3.46 -5.08 -5.79
C ASP A 88 4.57 -6.00 -5.22
N ALA A 89 5.21 -6.80 -6.07
CA ALA A 89 6.26 -7.72 -5.63
C ALA A 89 7.56 -6.93 -5.39
N VAL A 90 7.96 -6.83 -4.12
CA VAL A 90 9.17 -6.10 -3.73
C VAL A 90 10.16 -7.05 -3.07
N GLU A 91 11.39 -7.09 -3.59
CA GLU A 91 12.55 -7.68 -2.90
C GLU A 91 13.18 -6.64 -1.98
N ARG A 92 13.57 -7.06 -0.78
CA ARG A 92 14.19 -6.16 0.21
C ARG A 92 15.46 -6.76 0.76
N GLY A 93 16.50 -5.93 0.82
CA GLY A 93 17.80 -6.30 1.37
C GLY A 93 18.51 -7.38 0.55
N SER A 94 19.73 -7.66 0.96
CA SER A 94 20.55 -8.73 0.42
C SER A 94 21.51 -9.14 1.51
N VAL A 95 21.55 -10.44 1.79
CA VAL A 95 22.38 -10.97 2.86
C VAL A 95 23.33 -12.01 2.26
N PRO A 96 24.65 -11.86 2.42
CA PRO A 96 25.61 -12.81 1.88
C PRO A 96 25.41 -14.21 2.48
N LYS A 97 25.91 -15.22 1.79
CA LYS A 97 25.94 -16.58 2.35
C LYS A 97 26.97 -16.57 3.49
N LEU A 98 26.50 -16.87 4.69
CA LEU A 98 27.28 -16.89 5.92
C LEU A 98 26.87 -18.14 6.71
N SER A 99 27.81 -18.69 7.46
CA SER A 99 27.57 -19.80 8.38
C SER A 99 27.55 -19.32 9.83
N ILE A 100 26.85 -20.03 10.70
CA ILE A 100 26.85 -19.71 12.14
C ILE A 100 28.26 -19.91 12.68
N GLY A 101 28.79 -18.92 13.39
CA GLY A 101 30.15 -18.92 13.93
C GLY A 101 31.25 -18.48 12.95
N GLU A 102 30.88 -18.11 11.71
CA GLU A 102 31.84 -17.57 10.75
C GLU A 102 32.39 -16.21 11.23
N THR A 103 33.73 -16.08 11.26
CA THR A 103 34.38 -14.81 11.60
C THR A 103 34.33 -13.87 10.40
N VAL A 104 33.71 -12.71 10.58
CA VAL A 104 33.63 -11.65 9.56
C VAL A 104 34.60 -10.52 9.88
N ARG A 105 35.21 -9.94 8.84
CA ARG A 105 36.07 -8.77 8.98
C ARG A 105 35.25 -7.50 8.76
N VAL A 106 35.39 -6.53 9.67
CA VAL A 106 34.83 -5.20 9.50
C VAL A 106 35.65 -4.44 8.46
N CYS A 107 35.00 -4.01 7.37
CA CYS A 107 35.63 -3.22 6.32
C CYS A 107 35.49 -1.71 6.56
N ASP A 108 34.31 -1.27 7.01
CA ASP A 108 33.97 0.14 7.22
C ASP A 108 32.88 0.28 8.30
N ILE A 109 32.84 1.41 9.00
CA ILE A 109 31.84 1.77 10.00
C ILE A 109 31.36 3.20 9.73
N GLU A 110 30.08 3.33 9.37
CA GLU A 110 29.46 4.62 9.08
C GLU A 110 28.47 5.02 10.19
N PHE A 111 28.63 6.24 10.74
CA PHE A 111 27.68 6.81 11.69
C PHE A 111 26.64 7.68 10.96
N LYS A 112 25.36 7.33 11.07
CA LYS A 112 24.25 8.08 10.46
C LYS A 112 23.40 8.78 11.52
N GLU A 113 23.50 10.10 11.59
CA GLU A 113 22.54 10.91 12.31
C GLU A 113 21.21 10.96 11.54
N LYS A 114 20.10 10.66 12.20
CA LYS A 114 18.75 10.80 11.63
C LYS A 114 17.96 11.81 12.45
N LYS A 115 17.28 12.72 11.76
CA LYS A 115 16.33 13.66 12.36
C LYS A 115 14.91 13.19 12.10
N THR A 116 14.02 13.43 13.06
CA THR A 116 12.59 13.17 12.89
C THR A 116 11.99 14.23 11.98
N GLU A 117 11.24 13.79 10.97
CA GLU A 117 10.46 14.69 10.12
C GLU A 117 9.03 14.84 10.66
N PRO A 118 8.39 16.00 10.45
CA PRO A 118 6.98 16.17 10.80
C PRO A 118 6.10 15.24 9.96
N SER A 119 4.92 14.91 10.47
CA SER A 119 3.98 14.06 9.75
C SER A 119 3.59 14.66 8.38
N PRO A 120 3.46 13.84 7.34
CA PRO A 120 3.11 14.31 6.01
C PRO A 120 1.72 14.95 6.02
N ARG A 121 1.51 15.95 5.15
CA ARG A 121 0.20 16.58 4.96
C ARG A 121 -0.80 15.56 4.39
N TYR A 122 -2.08 15.80 4.64
CA TYR A 122 -3.14 14.95 4.11
C TYR A 122 -3.27 15.07 2.58
N THR A 123 -3.23 13.92 1.92
CA THR A 123 -3.82 13.73 0.58
C THR A 123 -5.31 13.38 0.74
N GLU A 124 -6.08 13.43 -0.35
CA GLU A 124 -7.47 13.00 -0.32
C GLU A 124 -7.62 11.56 0.20
N ALA A 125 -6.79 10.64 -0.29
CA ALA A 125 -6.79 9.24 0.14
C ALA A 125 -6.52 9.08 1.65
N ASN A 126 -5.49 9.76 2.18
CA ASN A 126 -5.16 9.66 3.60
C ASN A 126 -6.19 10.38 4.49
N LEU A 127 -6.83 11.43 3.99
CA LEU A 127 -7.94 12.10 4.69
C LEU A 127 -9.16 11.18 4.78
N ILE A 128 -9.57 10.54 3.68
CA ILE A 128 -10.68 9.58 3.68
C ILE A 128 -10.40 8.44 4.66
N LYS A 129 -9.18 7.87 4.60
CA LYS A 129 -8.75 6.84 5.55
C LYS A 129 -8.86 7.34 7.00
N LYS A 130 -8.46 8.58 7.28
CA LYS A 130 -8.54 9.15 8.63
C LYS A 130 -9.98 9.43 9.08
N LEU A 131 -10.86 9.84 8.17
CA LEU A 131 -12.29 10.01 8.45
C LEU A 131 -12.94 8.66 8.80
N GLU A 132 -12.64 7.60 8.04
CA GLU A 132 -13.11 6.24 8.32
C GLU A 132 -12.62 5.71 9.68
N GLU A 133 -11.33 5.84 9.98
CA GLU A 133 -10.74 5.42 11.27
C GLU A 133 -11.41 6.09 12.47
N ASN A 134 -11.82 7.36 12.33
CA ASN A 134 -12.51 8.12 13.39
C ASN A 134 -14.04 7.94 13.36
N GLY A 135 -14.58 7.15 12.44
CA GLY A 135 -16.03 6.94 12.30
C GLY A 135 -16.81 8.15 11.77
N ILE A 136 -16.12 9.14 11.20
CA ILE A 136 -16.69 10.37 10.65
C ILE A 136 -17.01 10.16 9.17
N GLY A 137 -18.25 10.41 8.76
CA GLY A 137 -18.69 10.17 7.38
C GLY A 137 -19.01 8.70 7.07
N ARG A 138 -19.46 8.45 5.85
CA ARG A 138 -19.87 7.15 5.30
C ARG A 138 -19.41 7.05 3.83
N PRO A 139 -19.43 5.85 3.21
CA PRO A 139 -19.06 5.69 1.79
C PRO A 139 -19.75 6.68 0.84
N SER A 140 -21.00 7.04 1.12
CA SER A 140 -21.78 8.02 0.33
C SER A 140 -21.35 9.48 0.55
N THR A 141 -20.63 9.80 1.62
CA THR A 141 -20.31 11.19 2.01
C THR A 141 -18.84 11.54 1.85
N TYR A 142 -17.93 10.57 1.74
CA TYR A 142 -16.48 10.84 1.68
C TYR A 142 -16.10 11.80 0.55
N ALA A 143 -16.56 11.54 -0.67
CA ALA A 143 -16.25 12.38 -1.83
C ALA A 143 -16.76 13.83 -1.68
N HIS A 144 -17.97 14.00 -1.13
CA HIS A 144 -18.52 15.34 -0.91
C HIS A 144 -17.74 16.12 0.17
N ILE A 145 -17.37 15.44 1.26
CA ILE A 145 -16.58 16.04 2.34
C ILE A 145 -15.21 16.50 1.81
N THR A 146 -14.50 15.62 1.09
CA THR A 146 -13.18 15.94 0.54
C THR A 146 -13.26 17.08 -0.48
N GLN A 147 -14.21 17.00 -1.43
CA GLN A 147 -14.43 18.06 -2.41
C GLN A 147 -14.68 19.43 -1.75
N THR A 148 -15.48 19.47 -0.69
CA THR A 148 -15.76 20.72 0.07
C THR A 148 -14.48 21.30 0.69
N PHE A 149 -13.65 20.47 1.31
CA PHE A 149 -12.39 20.91 1.92
C PHE A 149 -11.37 21.38 0.89
N PHE A 150 -11.20 20.66 -0.22
CA PHE A 150 -10.23 21.04 -1.24
C PHE A 150 -10.68 22.27 -2.03
N SER A 151 -11.96 22.38 -2.38
CA SER A 151 -12.51 23.55 -3.10
C SER A 151 -12.42 24.83 -2.28
N SER A 152 -12.68 24.75 -0.97
CA SER A 152 -12.58 25.91 -0.06
C SER A 152 -11.13 26.32 0.21
N ARG A 153 -10.18 25.38 0.19
CA ARG A 153 -8.75 25.67 0.31
C ARG A 153 -8.20 26.44 -0.89
N SER A 154 -8.55 26.02 -2.12
CA SER A 154 -8.15 26.75 -3.34
C SER A 154 -8.64 28.20 -3.32
N ARG A 155 -9.83 28.48 -2.77
CA ARG A 155 -10.33 29.86 -2.59
C ARG A 155 -9.50 30.68 -1.61
N ARG A 156 -9.03 30.10 -0.51
CA ARG A 156 -8.21 30.83 0.49
C ARG A 156 -6.79 31.11 -0.02
N GLU A 157 -6.18 30.16 -0.72
CA GLU A 157 -4.86 30.36 -1.33
C GLU A 157 -4.91 31.46 -2.41
N PHE A 158 -5.99 31.54 -3.19
CA PHE A 158 -6.22 32.61 -4.17
C PHE A 158 -6.36 34.00 -3.54
N ILE A 159 -7.06 34.12 -2.40
CA ILE A 159 -7.23 35.39 -1.69
C ILE A 159 -5.88 35.85 -1.09
N SER A 160 -5.04 34.92 -0.63
CA SER A 160 -3.73 35.25 -0.04
C SER A 160 -2.67 35.64 -1.07
N SER A 161 -2.81 35.26 -2.35
CA SER A 161 -1.89 35.67 -3.43
C SER A 161 -2.35 36.92 -4.18
N SER A 162 -3.51 37.46 -3.83
CA SER A 162 -4.13 38.64 -4.44
C SER A 162 -4.08 39.89 -3.54
N LEU A 163 -3.33 39.79 -2.43
CA LEU A 163 -2.97 40.86 -1.49
C LEU A 163 -1.44 41.00 -1.50
#